data_AF-A9GME9-F1
#
_entry.id   AF-A9GME9-F1
#
_cell.length_a   1.000
_cell.length_b   1.000
_cell.length_c   1.000
_cell.angle_alpha   90.00
_cell.angle_beta   90.00
_cell.angle_gamma   90.00
#
_symmetry.space_group_name_H-M   'P 1'
#
loop_
_entity.id
_entity.type
_entity.pdbx_description
1 polymer ?
#
loop_
_entity_poly.entity_id
_entity_poly.type
_entity_poly.pdbx_seq_one_letter_code
_entity_poly.pdbx_strand_id
1 'polypeptide(L)'
;MSLSFSGPKGWIEQRWIVYALMRDSIQHHLEDGRPSAEFAAIHGAAAALGGQRVMLPARKLHDELRRARAELAGRPIDALAISGRTRAVLSLRWPPPEGLETMLVTDWGDSVPLLGAPRGDSLDDVFGHLLDGLLRITEGASESDHVEIMDL
;
A
#
# COMPACT_ATOMS: atom_id res chain seq x y z
N MET A 1 -5.41 1.81 14.22
CA MET A 1 -4.87 0.91 13.20
C MET A 1 -3.82 1.66 12.42
N SER A 2 -2.57 1.41 12.77
CA SER A 2 -1.40 1.82 12.01
C SER A 2 -0.55 0.58 11.75
N LEU A 3 0.26 0.63 10.71
CA LEU A 3 1.25 -0.40 10.41
C LEU A 3 2.63 0.14 10.79
N SER A 4 3.37 -0.63 11.59
CA SER A 4 4.79 -0.42 11.83
C SER A 4 5.59 -1.24 10.83
N PHE A 5 6.57 -0.62 10.19
CA PHE A 5 7.54 -1.27 9.30
C PHE A 5 8.92 -1.08 9.90
N SER A 6 9.58 -2.16 10.29
CA SER A 6 10.93 -2.15 10.87
C SER A 6 11.90 -2.86 9.92
N GLY A 7 12.81 -2.11 9.32
CA GLY A 7 13.81 -2.59 8.37
C GLY A 7 15.25 -2.32 8.82
N PRO A 8 16.24 -2.68 7.98
CA PRO A 8 17.67 -2.56 8.31
C PRO A 8 18.14 -1.14 8.66
N LYS A 9 17.48 -0.12 8.12
CA LYS A 9 17.85 1.30 8.31
C LYS A 9 16.91 2.06 9.26
N GLY A 10 16.13 1.33 10.06
CA GLY A 10 15.23 1.89 11.06
C GLY A 10 13.78 1.51 10.79
N TRP A 11 12.85 2.31 11.32
CA TRP A 11 11.43 2.03 11.25
C TRP A 11 10.61 3.24 10.85
N ILE A 12 9.39 2.97 10.39
CA ILE A 12 8.34 3.97 10.20
C ILE A 12 7.02 3.39 10.70
N GLU A 13 6.11 4.27 11.08
CA GLU A 13 4.71 3.94 11.35
C GLU A 13 3.85 4.73 10.37
N GLN A 14 2.84 4.07 9.80
CA GLN A 14 1.90 4.73 8.90
C GLN A 14 0.47 4.25 9.12
N ARG A 15 -0.50 5.15 8.90
CA ARG A 15 -1.91 4.78 8.84
C ARG A 15 -2.12 3.65 7.84
N TRP A 16 -2.76 2.56 8.28
CA TRP A 16 -3.01 1.37 7.46
C TRP A 16 -3.68 1.70 6.10
N ILE A 17 -4.56 2.71 6.10
CA ILE A 17 -5.31 3.10 4.90
C ILE A 17 -4.40 3.71 3.83
N VAL A 18 -3.36 4.45 4.23
CA VAL A 18 -2.42 5.02 3.25
C VAL A 18 -1.63 3.90 2.58
N TYR A 19 -1.24 2.88 3.35
CA TYR A 19 -0.64 1.67 2.82
C TYR A 19 -1.57 0.91 1.88
N ALA A 20 -2.83 0.71 2.28
CA ALA A 20 -3.82 0.00 1.48
C ALA A 20 -4.10 0.72 0.14
N LEU A 21 -4.18 2.05 0.14
CA LEU A 21 -4.37 2.83 -1.10
C LEU A 21 -3.16 2.77 -2.03
N MET A 22 -1.94 2.82 -1.48
CA MET A 22 -0.73 2.63 -2.27
C MET A 22 -0.72 1.24 -2.93
N ARG A 23 -0.97 0.18 -2.15
CA ARG A 23 -1.09 -1.20 -2.66
C ARG A 23 -2.16 -1.31 -3.74
N ASP A 24 -3.35 -0.77 -3.49
CA ASP A 24 -4.48 -0.86 -4.42
C ASP A 24 -4.22 -0.09 -5.72
N SER A 25 -3.53 1.05 -5.64
CA SER A 25 -3.10 1.83 -6.80
C SER A 25 -2.02 1.11 -7.61
N ILE A 26 -1.09 0.42 -6.94
CA ILE A 26 -0.14 -0.48 -7.60
C ILE A 26 -0.91 -1.57 -8.34
N GLN A 27 -1.79 -2.28 -7.65
CA GLN A 27 -2.56 -3.36 -8.24
C GLN A 27 -3.39 -2.91 -9.43
N HIS A 28 -4.02 -1.74 -9.36
CA HIS A 28 -4.82 -1.19 -10.44
C HIS A 28 -4.00 -0.81 -11.67
N HIS A 29 -2.93 -0.05 -11.49
CA HIS A 29 -2.20 0.56 -12.61
C HIS A 29 -1.05 -0.30 -13.15
N LEU A 30 -0.52 -1.20 -12.34
CA LEU A 30 0.68 -1.98 -12.66
C LEU A 30 0.41 -3.49 -12.81
N GLU A 31 -0.76 -3.96 -12.39
CA GLU A 31 -1.09 -5.39 -12.35
C GLU A 31 -2.50 -5.69 -12.91
N ASP A 32 -3.03 -4.81 -13.77
CA ASP A 32 -4.33 -4.96 -14.43
C ASP A 32 -5.48 -5.27 -13.46
N GLY A 33 -5.42 -4.68 -12.26
CA GLY A 33 -6.39 -4.84 -11.20
C GLY A 33 -6.32 -6.16 -10.44
N ARG A 34 -5.29 -7.00 -10.61
CA ARG A 34 -5.14 -8.28 -9.91
C ARG A 34 -3.74 -8.44 -9.32
N PRO A 35 -3.59 -8.95 -8.07
CA PRO A 35 -2.26 -9.16 -7.50
C PRO A 35 -1.42 -10.11 -8.35
N SER A 36 -0.16 -9.75 -8.59
CA SER A 36 0.80 -10.53 -9.36
C SER A 36 2.01 -10.93 -8.50
N ALA A 37 2.84 -11.81 -9.05
CA ALA A 37 4.11 -12.18 -8.41
C ALA A 37 5.14 -11.03 -8.41
N GLU A 38 4.96 -10.02 -9.26
CA GLU A 38 5.89 -8.90 -9.41
C GLU A 38 5.88 -7.97 -8.20
N PHE A 39 4.74 -7.81 -7.53
CA PHE A 39 4.58 -6.98 -6.32
C PHE A 39 4.23 -7.82 -5.08
N ALA A 40 4.72 -9.06 -5.03
CA ALA A 40 4.34 -10.02 -4.01
C ALA A 40 4.75 -9.58 -2.58
N ALA A 41 5.85 -8.84 -2.38
CA ALA A 41 6.21 -8.36 -1.06
C ALA A 41 5.23 -7.27 -0.59
N ILE A 42 4.87 -6.32 -1.47
CA ILE A 42 3.85 -5.31 -1.19
C ILE A 42 2.50 -5.98 -0.87
N HIS A 43 2.07 -6.98 -1.65
CA HIS A 43 0.83 -7.70 -1.30
C HIS A 43 0.93 -8.48 0.01
N GLY A 44 2.08 -9.10 0.27
CA GLY A 44 2.34 -9.88 1.49
C GLY A 44 2.26 -9.06 2.77
N ALA A 45 2.69 -7.79 2.75
CA ALA A 45 2.61 -6.90 3.90
C ALA A 45 1.17 -6.69 4.41
N ALA A 46 0.18 -6.75 3.52
CA ALA A 46 -1.23 -6.60 3.90
C ALA A 46 -1.74 -7.72 4.80
N ALA A 47 -1.05 -8.85 4.90
CA ALA A 47 -1.37 -9.91 5.86
C ALA A 47 -1.15 -9.46 7.32
N ALA A 48 -0.37 -8.41 7.56
CA ALA A 48 -0.21 -7.86 8.90
C ALA A 48 -1.50 -7.25 9.45
N LEU A 49 -2.38 -6.78 8.55
CA LEU A 49 -3.70 -6.24 8.91
C LEU A 49 -4.54 -7.34 9.56
N GLY A 50 -4.85 -7.19 10.85
CA GLY A 50 -5.46 -8.24 11.66
C GLY A 50 -4.52 -8.85 12.71
N GLY A 51 -3.38 -8.20 12.98
CA GLY A 51 -2.49 -8.51 14.11
C GLY A 51 -1.45 -9.59 13.85
N GLN A 52 -1.28 -10.05 12.61
CA GLN A 52 -0.22 -11.00 12.28
C GLN A 52 1.12 -10.27 12.13
N ARG A 53 2.20 -10.85 12.68
CA ARG A 53 3.56 -10.40 12.38
C ARG A 53 3.97 -10.95 11.01
N VAL A 54 4.36 -10.07 10.10
CA VAL A 54 4.82 -10.44 8.76
C VAL A 54 6.30 -10.12 8.61
N MET A 55 7.07 -11.04 8.03
CA MET A 55 8.47 -10.84 7.68
C MET A 55 8.61 -10.92 6.16
N LEU A 56 9.15 -9.87 5.54
CA LEU A 56 9.37 -9.80 4.09
C LEU A 56 10.85 -9.59 3.76
N PRO A 57 11.37 -10.13 2.64
CA PRO A 57 12.71 -9.81 2.20
C PRO A 57 12.85 -8.31 1.89
N ALA A 58 13.76 -7.62 2.59
CA ALA A 58 13.87 -6.17 2.51
C ALA A 58 14.32 -5.69 1.13
N ARG A 59 15.25 -6.42 0.49
CA ARG A 59 15.69 -6.12 -0.88
C ARG A 59 14.55 -6.21 -1.88
N LYS A 60 13.75 -7.28 -1.82
CA LYS A 60 12.60 -7.47 -2.71
C LYS A 60 11.58 -6.34 -2.53
N LEU A 61 11.24 -6.02 -1.28
CA LEU A 61 10.34 -4.90 -0.99
C LEU A 61 10.91 -3.57 -1.53
N HIS A 62 12.21 -3.31 -1.38
CA HIS A 62 12.85 -2.12 -1.93
C HIS A 62 12.69 -2.00 -3.45
N ASP A 63 12.97 -3.09 -4.17
CA ASP A 63 12.90 -3.13 -5.63
C ASP A 63 11.46 -2.90 -6.13
N GLU A 64 10.48 -3.53 -5.49
CA GLU A 64 9.05 -3.35 -5.76
C GLU A 64 8.62 -1.89 -5.54
N LEU A 65 9.02 -1.28 -4.41
CA LEU A 65 8.70 0.11 -4.07
C LEU A 65 9.35 1.10 -5.06
N ARG A 66 10.58 0.84 -5.48
CA ARG A 66 11.30 1.69 -6.44
C ARG A 66 10.59 1.69 -7.78
N ARG A 67 10.14 0.53 -8.25
CA ARG A 67 9.35 0.40 -9.48
C ARG A 67 8.00 1.08 -9.35
N ALA A 68 7.27 0.83 -8.26
CA ALA A 68 5.99 1.47 -8.01
C ALA A 68 6.11 3.00 -8.01
N ARG A 69 7.15 3.56 -7.36
CA ARG A 69 7.42 5.00 -7.37
C ARG A 69 7.67 5.53 -8.78
N ALA A 70 8.50 4.85 -9.57
CA ALA A 70 8.83 5.31 -10.92
C ALA A 70 7.59 5.38 -11.83
N GLU A 71 6.64 4.45 -11.66
CA GLU A 71 5.48 4.30 -12.52
C GLU A 71 4.24 5.09 -12.06
N LEU A 72 4.17 5.40 -10.75
CA LEU A 72 3.06 6.15 -10.15
C LEU A 72 3.37 7.64 -9.93
N ALA A 73 4.64 8.04 -9.99
CA ALA A 73 5.05 9.43 -9.79
C ALA A 73 4.31 10.39 -10.73
N GLY A 74 3.82 11.50 -10.18
CA GLY A 74 3.13 12.55 -10.92
C GLY A 74 1.75 12.16 -11.46
N ARG A 75 1.23 10.97 -11.16
CA ARG A 75 -0.15 10.63 -11.52
C ARG A 75 -1.14 11.51 -10.76
N PRO A 76 -2.20 11.97 -11.41
CA PRO A 76 -3.22 12.80 -10.79
C PRO A 76 -3.98 12.05 -9.68
N ILE A 77 -4.57 12.81 -8.75
CA ILE A 77 -5.30 12.24 -7.61
C ILE A 77 -6.54 11.42 -8.02
N ASP A 78 -7.13 11.69 -9.19
CA ASP A 78 -8.25 10.91 -9.74
C ASP A 78 -7.84 9.49 -10.18
N ALA A 79 -6.54 9.24 -10.34
CA ALA A 79 -5.99 7.91 -10.55
C ALA A 79 -5.92 7.07 -9.25
N LEU A 80 -6.34 7.60 -8.10
CA LEU A 80 -6.31 6.86 -6.84
C LEU A 80 -7.24 5.66 -6.96
N ALA A 81 -6.71 4.46 -6.72
CA ALA A 81 -7.49 3.24 -6.82
C ALA A 81 -7.75 2.59 -5.45
N ILE A 82 -8.79 1.77 -5.40
CA ILE A 82 -9.21 1.06 -4.21
C ILE A 82 -9.73 -0.34 -4.56
N SER A 83 -9.36 -1.33 -3.75
CA SER A 83 -9.81 -2.72 -3.87
C SER A 83 -11.13 -2.96 -3.14
N GLY A 84 -11.84 -4.02 -3.55
CA GLY A 84 -13.01 -4.52 -2.81
C GLY A 84 -12.71 -4.82 -1.34
N ARG A 85 -11.51 -5.35 -1.04
CA ARG A 85 -11.05 -5.62 0.33
C ARG A 85 -10.93 -4.33 1.16
N THR A 86 -10.24 -3.32 0.64
CA THR A 86 -10.08 -2.04 1.36
C THR A 86 -11.44 -1.37 1.56
N ARG A 87 -12.32 -1.37 0.55
CA ARG A 87 -13.69 -0.86 0.66
C ARG A 87 -14.50 -1.56 1.76
N ALA A 88 -14.39 -2.87 1.87
CA ALA A 88 -15.06 -3.66 2.89
C ALA A 88 -14.63 -3.25 4.31
N VAL A 89 -13.31 -3.06 4.53
CA VAL A 89 -12.79 -2.56 5.81
C VAL A 89 -13.31 -1.15 6.11
N LEU A 90 -13.28 -0.23 5.14
CA LEU A 90 -13.76 1.15 5.31
C LEU A 90 -15.27 1.21 5.60
N SER A 91 -16.04 0.31 4.99
CA SER A 91 -17.50 0.26 5.13
C SER A 91 -17.97 -0.61 6.28
N LEU A 92 -17.06 -1.18 7.08
CA LEU A 92 -17.35 -2.16 8.13
C LEU A 92 -18.21 -3.35 7.65
N ARG A 93 -17.99 -3.79 6.40
CA ARG A 93 -18.70 -4.92 5.79
C ARG A 93 -17.83 -6.16 5.85
N TRP A 94 -18.33 -7.20 6.54
CA TRP A 94 -17.65 -8.49 6.65
C TRP A 94 -18.62 -9.64 6.33
N PRO A 95 -18.20 -10.68 5.57
CA PRO A 95 -16.90 -10.86 4.94
C PRO A 95 -16.65 -9.88 3.77
N PRO A 96 -15.38 -9.63 3.40
CA PRO A 96 -15.08 -8.81 2.23
C PRO A 96 -15.53 -9.55 0.97
N PRO A 97 -15.90 -8.84 -0.11
CA PRO A 97 -16.25 -9.48 -1.36
C PRO A 97 -15.07 -10.28 -1.91
N GLU A 98 -15.36 -11.41 -2.57
CA GLU A 98 -14.35 -12.30 -3.16
C GLU A 98 -13.58 -11.64 -4.31
N GLY A 99 -14.14 -10.57 -4.89
CA GLY A 99 -13.50 -9.79 -5.95
C GLY A 99 -12.23 -9.11 -5.47
N LEU A 100 -11.09 -9.54 -6.03
CA LEU A 100 -9.80 -8.88 -5.86
C LEU A 100 -9.67 -7.63 -6.73
N GLU A 101 -10.62 -7.36 -7.62
CA GLU A 101 -10.54 -6.27 -8.58
C GLU A 101 -10.49 -4.90 -7.89
N THR A 102 -9.67 -4.03 -8.46
CA THR A 102 -9.57 -2.62 -8.07
C THR A 102 -10.36 -1.75 -9.04
N MET A 103 -10.79 -0.60 -8.53
CA MET A 103 -11.43 0.44 -9.31
C MET A 103 -10.89 1.81 -8.88
N LEU A 104 -11.11 2.84 -9.69
CA LEU A 104 -10.82 4.20 -9.26
C LEU A 104 -11.73 4.59 -8.10
N VAL A 105 -11.20 5.41 -7.20
CA VAL A 105 -11.96 5.93 -6.05
C VAL A 105 -13.12 6.81 -6.51
N THR A 106 -12.95 7.55 -7.61
CA THR A 106 -13.99 8.37 -8.25
C THR A 106 -15.19 7.52 -8.68
N ASP A 107 -14.96 6.30 -9.14
CA ASP A 107 -16.01 5.37 -9.56
C ASP A 107 -16.77 4.75 -8.37
N TRP A 108 -16.21 4.83 -7.15
CA TRP A 108 -16.89 4.35 -5.94
C TRP A 108 -18.00 5.32 -5.48
N GLY A 109 -17.92 6.60 -5.86
CA GLY A 109 -18.90 7.66 -5.57
C GLY A 109 -18.49 8.60 -4.43
N ASP A 110 -19.37 9.56 -4.11
CA ASP A 110 -19.11 10.77 -3.29
C ASP A 110 -18.76 10.55 -1.80
N SER A 111 -18.55 9.32 -1.35
CA SER A 111 -18.38 9.01 0.07
C SER A 111 -17.27 8.00 0.31
N VAL A 112 -16.02 8.45 0.23
CA VAL A 112 -14.91 7.82 0.97
C VAL A 112 -14.79 8.53 2.33
N PRO A 113 -15.45 8.02 3.40
CA PRO A 113 -15.67 8.81 4.61
C PRO A 113 -14.40 9.02 5.45
N LEU A 114 -13.31 8.30 5.14
CA LEU A 114 -12.18 8.08 6.05
C LEU A 114 -10.85 8.72 5.61
N LEU A 115 -10.82 9.34 4.43
CA LEU A 115 -9.61 10.02 3.93
C LEU A 115 -9.57 11.52 4.28
N GLY A 116 -10.71 12.12 4.64
CA GLY A 116 -10.91 13.53 4.26
C GLY A 116 -10.89 13.65 2.73
N ALA A 117 -11.18 14.80 2.14
CA ALA A 117 -10.76 14.98 0.74
C ALA A 117 -9.24 14.72 0.70
N PRO A 118 -8.72 13.81 -0.16
CA PRO A 118 -7.29 13.67 -0.34
C PRO A 118 -6.72 15.06 -0.55
N ARG A 119 -5.84 15.50 0.35
CA ARG A 119 -5.25 16.84 0.24
C ARG A 119 -4.13 16.73 -0.79
N GLY A 120 -4.26 17.43 -1.90
CA GLY A 120 -3.26 17.45 -2.96
C GLY A 120 -3.85 17.13 -4.33
N ASP A 121 -3.00 17.23 -5.34
CA ASP A 121 -3.38 17.11 -6.75
C ASP A 121 -2.86 15.80 -7.38
N SER A 122 -2.07 15.02 -6.63
CA SER A 122 -1.38 13.84 -7.12
C SER A 122 -1.40 12.65 -6.15
N LEU A 123 -1.07 11.47 -6.66
CA LEU A 123 -0.88 10.27 -5.84
C LEU A 123 0.28 10.42 -4.83
N ASP A 124 1.30 11.22 -5.18
CA ASP A 124 2.44 11.51 -4.31
C ASP A 124 2.00 12.25 -3.04
N ASP A 125 0.96 13.09 -3.13
CA ASP A 125 0.40 13.78 -1.96
C ASP A 125 -0.29 12.82 -0.98
N VAL A 126 -0.77 11.67 -1.48
CA VAL A 126 -1.48 10.67 -0.66
C VAL A 126 -0.51 9.72 0.04
N PHE A 127 0.45 9.15 -0.71
CA PHE A 127 1.31 8.09 -0.21
C PHE A 127 2.81 8.27 -0.53
N GLY A 128 3.23 9.43 -1.05
CA GLY A 128 4.64 9.72 -1.34
C GLY A 128 5.54 9.63 -0.10
N HIS A 129 5.10 10.20 1.03
CA HIS A 129 5.83 10.08 2.30
C HIS A 129 5.97 8.63 2.79
N LEU A 130 4.98 7.78 2.53
CA LEU A 130 5.06 6.36 2.84
C LEU A 130 6.11 5.68 1.95
N LEU A 131 6.08 5.93 0.63
CA LEU A 131 7.08 5.39 -0.31
C LEU A 131 8.50 5.83 0.07
N ASP A 132 8.72 7.10 0.38
CA ASP A 132 10.00 7.63 0.84
C ASP A 132 10.47 6.95 2.13
N GLY A 133 9.57 6.79 3.10
CA GLY A 133 9.84 6.11 4.36
C GLY A 133 10.26 4.66 4.14
N LEU A 134 9.51 3.91 3.33
CA LEU A 134 9.77 2.50 3.07
C LEU A 134 11.06 2.29 2.26
N LEU A 135 11.31 3.13 1.25
CA LEU A 135 12.56 3.12 0.47
C LEU A 135 13.75 3.40 1.37
N ARG A 136 13.64 4.36 2.29
CA ARG A 136 14.70 4.70 3.25
C ARG A 136 15.02 3.55 4.20
N ILE A 137 14.00 2.90 4.81
CA ILE A 137 14.27 1.81 5.77
C ILE A 137 14.84 0.54 5.11
N THR A 138 14.65 0.40 3.79
CA THR A 138 15.12 -0.74 2.99
C THR A 138 16.36 -0.41 2.15
N GLU A 139 16.90 0.80 2.24
CA GLU A 139 18.03 1.25 1.45
C GLU A 139 19.29 0.40 1.71
N GLY A 140 19.87 -0.13 0.63
CA GLY A 140 21.07 -0.96 0.70
C GLY A 140 20.87 -2.32 1.35
N ALA A 141 19.63 -2.81 1.44
CA ALA A 141 19.31 -4.12 1.99
C ALA A 141 19.99 -5.26 1.21
N SER A 142 20.53 -6.21 1.96
CA SER A 142 21.10 -7.47 1.47
C SER A 142 20.03 -8.55 1.28
N GLU A 143 20.42 -9.70 0.72
CA GLU A 143 19.53 -10.87 0.56
C GLU A 143 19.04 -11.46 1.90
N SER A 144 19.81 -11.28 2.98
CA SER A 144 19.45 -11.79 4.31
C SER A 144 18.59 -10.83 5.12
N ASP A 145 18.46 -9.58 4.67
CA ASP A 145 17.73 -8.56 5.40
C ASP A 145 16.23 -8.70 5.24
N HIS A 146 15.51 -8.43 6.32
CA HIS A 146 14.05 -8.51 6.35
C HIS A 146 13.43 -7.22 6.87
N VAL A 147 12.22 -6.93 6.40
CA VAL A 147 11.32 -5.95 7.02
C VAL A 147 10.29 -6.71 7.84
N GLU A 148 10.22 -6.38 9.12
CA GLU A 148 9.15 -6.78 10.01
C GLU A 148 7.98 -5.81 9.90
N ILE A 149 6.77 -6.34 9.82
CA ILE A 149 5.53 -5.55 9.74
C ILE A 149 4.56 -6.03 10.81
N MET A 150 4.00 -5.07 11.53
CA MET A 150 3.04 -5.29 12.61
C MET A 150 1.90 -4.27 12.55
N ASP A 151 0.69 -4.70 12.91
CA ASP A 151 -0.46 -3.84 13.17
C ASP A 151 -0.41 -3.33 14.62
N LEU A 152 -0.65 -2.02 14.81
CA LEU A 152 -0.62 -1.30 16.08
C LEU A 152 -2.00 -0.72 16.46
#